data_AF-A0A366DUT6-F1
#
_entry.id   AF-A0A366DUT6-F1
#
_cell.length_a   1.000
_cell.length_b   1.000
_cell.length_c   1.000
_cell.angle_alpha   90.00
_cell.angle_beta   90.00
_cell.angle_gamma   90.00
#
_symmetry.space_group_name_H-M   'P 1'
#
loop_
_entity.id
_entity.type
_entity.pdbx_description
1 polymer ?
#
loop_
_entity_poly.entity_id
_entity_poly.type
_entity_poly.pdbx_seq_one_letter_code
_entity_poly.pdbx_strand_id
1 'polypeptide(L)'
;MARTQGQERERWPHAWPEEQEGEEYYYQEDHGPARPIVNPYAVIALVAALLLVFPVALVFGLIAFSHPRGRVMATFALLLGAAQVAAVAAFFLLPGSLLPETDFLSGGSTPPPPSTVVVTSVVTATPTAAPPAAPAPTAAVPTVRKGASCDADDVGAIGTAEDGGTLLCLETSGARGGYQWSGPYHVGTGLFEPGERCDPSIARTGRTAENRALVCESGTGGQTWTEWTS
;
A
#
# COMPACT_ATOMS: atom_id res chain seq x y z
N MET A 1 -68.59 -2.61 23.95
CA MET A 1 -68.80 -1.21 23.49
C MET A 1 -68.20 -0.32 24.58
N ALA A 2 -67.33 0.67 24.39
CA ALA A 2 -66.87 1.40 23.23
C ALA A 2 -65.41 1.88 23.48
N ARG A 3 -64.71 2.21 22.41
CA ARG A 3 -63.35 2.77 22.37
C ARG A 3 -63.38 4.28 22.65
N THR A 4 -62.40 4.76 23.41
CA THR A 4 -61.81 6.12 23.35
C THR A 4 -60.30 5.91 23.49
N GLN A 5 -59.49 5.94 22.42
CA GLN A 5 -58.77 7.13 21.94
C GLN A 5 -58.36 8.03 23.12
N GLY A 6 -57.08 8.15 23.52
CA GLY A 6 -55.90 8.34 22.68
C GLY A 6 -55.38 9.74 23.01
N GLN A 7 -54.35 9.83 23.87
CA GLN A 7 -53.47 10.99 24.10
C GLN A 7 -52.66 10.73 25.39
N GLU A 8 -51.41 11.21 25.45
CA GLU A 8 -50.60 11.41 26.67
C GLU A 8 -49.74 10.25 27.26
N ARG A 9 -49.08 9.44 26.41
CA ARG A 9 -47.81 8.79 26.84
C ARG A 9 -46.61 8.97 25.90
N GLU A 10 -46.72 9.89 24.95
CA GLU A 10 -45.57 10.51 24.29
C GLU A 10 -45.20 11.78 25.05
N ARG A 11 -44.50 11.62 26.17
CA ARG A 11 -43.88 12.75 26.88
C ARG A 11 -42.41 12.43 27.12
N TRP A 12 -41.67 12.34 26.03
CA TRP A 12 -40.23 12.60 26.05
C TRP A 12 -40.06 14.13 26.12
N PRO A 13 -39.56 14.69 27.23
CA PRO A 13 -39.32 16.12 27.30
C PRO A 13 -38.03 16.46 26.54
N HIS A 14 -38.23 17.23 25.47
CA HIS A 14 -37.37 18.31 24.98
C HIS A 14 -36.03 17.98 24.30
N ALA A 15 -36.04 18.31 23.01
CA ALA A 15 -35.00 19.05 22.30
C ALA A 15 -33.58 18.52 22.46
N TRP A 16 -33.15 17.73 21.49
CA TRP A 16 -31.75 17.76 21.08
C TRP A 16 -31.36 19.23 20.91
N PRO A 17 -30.27 19.71 21.51
CA PRO A 17 -29.78 21.04 21.23
C PRO A 17 -29.53 21.12 19.72
N GLU A 18 -30.37 21.88 19.02
CA GLU A 18 -29.95 22.49 17.78
C GLU A 18 -28.69 23.31 18.11
N GLU A 19 -27.64 23.10 17.31
CA GLU A 19 -26.63 24.12 17.07
C GLU A 19 -25.83 24.56 18.31
N GLN A 20 -24.99 23.66 18.82
CA GLN A 20 -23.71 24.12 19.37
C GLN A 20 -22.71 24.25 18.21
N GLU A 21 -22.90 25.34 17.46
CA GLU A 21 -21.84 25.96 16.70
C GLU A 21 -20.68 26.24 17.67
N GLY A 22 -19.47 25.76 17.34
CA GLY A 22 -18.24 26.27 17.94
C GLY A 22 -17.71 25.51 19.15
N GLU A 23 -17.51 24.20 19.05
CA GLU A 23 -16.41 23.56 19.79
C GLU A 23 -15.62 22.65 18.86
N GLU A 24 -14.87 23.35 18.01
CA GLU A 24 -13.66 22.90 17.38
C GLU A 24 -12.75 22.29 18.46
N TYR A 25 -12.89 20.98 18.68
CA TYR A 25 -11.93 20.20 19.45
C TYR A 25 -10.61 20.25 18.68
N TYR A 26 -9.81 21.28 18.95
CA TYR A 26 -8.39 21.30 18.67
C TYR A 26 -7.74 20.21 19.54
N TYR A 27 -7.83 18.96 19.09
CA TYR A 27 -6.67 18.10 19.25
C TYR A 27 -5.57 18.78 18.44
N GLN A 28 -4.74 19.54 19.15
CA GLN A 28 -3.43 19.94 18.70
C GLN A 28 -2.58 18.67 18.59
N GLU A 29 -2.92 17.84 17.61
CA GLU A 29 -2.10 16.72 17.16
C GLU A 29 -0.82 17.33 16.60
N ASP A 30 0.27 17.06 17.30
CA ASP A 30 1.64 17.21 16.86
C ASP A 30 1.74 16.96 15.35
N HIS A 31 2.11 18.00 14.61
CA HIS A 31 2.23 18.00 13.16
C HIS A 31 3.40 17.09 12.72
N GLY A 32 3.14 15.78 12.62
CA GLY A 32 3.72 14.99 11.55
C GLY A 32 3.28 15.57 10.20
N PRO A 33 4.08 15.47 9.11
CA PRO A 33 3.71 16.07 7.84
C PRO A 33 2.33 15.57 7.42
N ALA A 34 1.38 16.50 7.32
CA ALA A 34 -0.01 16.22 6.97
C ALA A 34 -0.04 15.26 5.79
N ARG A 35 -0.50 14.01 6.03
CA ARG A 35 -0.60 13.03 4.96
C ARG A 35 -1.52 13.63 3.91
N PRO A 36 -1.07 13.83 2.66
CA PRO A 36 -1.89 14.48 1.66
C PRO A 36 -3.14 13.62 1.42
N ILE A 37 -4.29 14.12 1.87
CA ILE A 37 -5.60 13.47 1.66
C ILE A 37 -5.94 13.67 0.18
N VAL A 38 -5.45 12.76 -0.66
CA VAL A 38 -5.72 12.76 -2.10
C VAL A 38 -6.99 11.96 -2.40
N ASN A 39 -7.86 12.51 -3.25
CA ASN A 39 -9.08 11.84 -3.67
C ASN A 39 -8.73 10.60 -4.52
N PRO A 40 -9.16 9.38 -4.15
CA PRO A 40 -8.81 8.16 -4.88
C PRO A 40 -9.26 8.20 -6.35
N TYR A 41 -10.36 8.87 -6.64
CA TYR A 41 -10.86 9.03 -8.01
C TYR A 41 -9.95 9.90 -8.88
N ALA A 42 -9.22 10.86 -8.30
CA ALA A 42 -8.27 11.70 -9.02
C ALA A 42 -7.01 10.91 -9.42
N VAL A 43 -6.55 10.00 -8.55
CA VAL A 43 -5.42 9.10 -8.86
C VAL A 43 -5.79 8.17 -10.01
N ILE A 44 -6.98 7.59 -9.98
CA ILE A 44 -7.48 6.71 -11.05
C ILE A 44 -7.59 7.47 -12.38
N ALA A 45 -8.12 8.70 -12.36
CA ALA A 45 -8.21 9.54 -13.55
C ALA A 45 -6.84 9.85 -14.17
N LEU A 46 -5.83 10.13 -13.33
CA LEU A 46 -4.46 10.41 -13.75
C LEU A 46 -3.81 9.16 -14.38
N VAL A 47 -3.93 8.00 -13.72
CA VAL A 47 -3.38 6.74 -14.25
C VAL A 47 -4.06 6.38 -15.58
N ALA A 48 -5.37 6.54 -15.69
CA ALA A 48 -6.09 6.30 -16.94
C ALA A 48 -5.65 7.25 -18.07
N ALA A 49 -5.38 8.53 -17.77
CA ALA A 49 -4.85 9.50 -18.72
C ALA A 49 -3.41 9.16 -19.16
N LEU A 50 -2.55 8.67 -18.25
CA LEU A 50 -1.20 8.21 -18.58
C LEU A 50 -1.22 6.97 -19.48
N LEU A 51 -2.18 6.07 -19.27
CA LEU A 51 -2.38 4.87 -20.08
C LEU A 51 -3.16 5.13 -21.37
N LEU A 52 -3.48 6.38 -21.70
CA LEU A 52 -4.29 6.79 -22.87
C LEU A 52 -5.69 6.14 -22.92
N VAL A 53 -6.21 5.72 -21.77
CA VAL A 53 -7.57 5.18 -21.63
C VAL A 53 -8.55 6.34 -21.45
N PHE A 54 -8.72 7.10 -22.53
CA PHE A 54 -9.44 8.38 -22.53
C PHE A 54 -10.88 8.32 -21.94
N PRO A 55 -11.72 7.31 -22.24
CA PRO A 55 -13.09 7.25 -21.69
C PRO A 55 -13.10 7.09 -20.17
N VAL A 56 -12.17 6.30 -19.64
CA VAL A 56 -12.05 6.04 -18.19
C VAL A 56 -11.52 7.30 -17.50
N ALA A 57 -10.50 7.95 -18.06
CA ALA A 57 -9.96 9.20 -17.52
C ALA A 57 -11.03 10.30 -17.38
N LEU A 58 -11.91 10.42 -18.37
CA LEU A 58 -12.97 11.42 -18.40
C LEU A 58 -14.02 11.18 -17.29
N VAL A 59 -14.47 9.94 -17.13
CA VAL A 59 -15.47 9.57 -16.10
C VAL A 59 -14.92 9.81 -14.70
N PHE A 60 -13.71 9.34 -14.41
CA PHE A 60 -13.10 9.47 -13.08
C PHE A 60 -12.66 10.91 -12.78
N GLY A 61 -12.27 11.69 -13.79
CA GLY A 61 -11.99 13.11 -13.66
C GLY A 61 -13.23 13.92 -13.28
N LEU A 62 -14.38 13.65 -13.90
CA LEU A 62 -15.66 14.29 -13.57
C LEU A 62 -16.12 13.95 -12.15
N ILE A 63 -15.97 12.70 -11.72
CA ILE A 63 -16.28 12.28 -10.35
C ILE A 63 -15.37 13.00 -9.34
N ALA A 64 -14.09 13.16 -9.65
CA ALA A 64 -13.16 13.91 -8.80
C ALA A 64 -13.52 15.40 -8.64
N PHE A 65 -14.16 16.03 -9.65
CA PHE A 65 -14.60 17.44 -9.62
C PHE A 65 -15.77 17.71 -8.67
N SER A 66 -16.53 16.68 -8.28
CA SER A 66 -17.63 16.80 -7.30
C SER A 66 -17.17 17.13 -5.87
N HIS A 67 -15.86 17.06 -5.60
CA HIS A 67 -15.28 17.41 -4.29
C HIS A 67 -14.61 18.80 -4.33
N PRO A 68 -14.98 19.73 -3.43
CA PRO A 68 -14.57 21.14 -3.50
C PRO A 68 -13.05 21.36 -3.38
N ARG A 69 -12.30 20.41 -2.79
CA ARG A 69 -10.83 20.49 -2.65
C ARG A 69 -10.03 19.90 -3.82
N GLY A 70 -10.66 19.24 -4.80
CA GLY A 70 -9.99 18.55 -5.91
C GLY A 70 -9.81 19.34 -7.21
N ARG A 71 -10.31 20.58 -7.26
CA ARG A 71 -10.48 21.34 -8.51
C ARG A 71 -9.18 21.57 -9.29
N VAL A 72 -8.07 21.87 -8.61
CA VAL A 72 -6.78 22.17 -9.25
C VAL A 72 -6.19 20.92 -9.93
N MET A 73 -6.21 19.77 -9.24
CA MET A 73 -5.73 18.50 -9.78
C MET A 73 -6.57 18.04 -10.97
N ALA A 74 -7.89 18.24 -10.89
CA ALA A 74 -8.80 17.87 -11.96
C ALA A 74 -8.68 18.80 -13.19
N THR A 75 -8.36 20.10 -13.01
CA THR A 75 -8.01 20.99 -14.14
C THR A 75 -6.73 20.56 -14.84
N PHE A 76 -5.70 20.11 -14.11
CA PHE A 76 -4.47 19.60 -14.74
C PHE A 76 -4.73 18.32 -15.52
N ALA A 77 -5.52 17.39 -14.98
CA ALA A 77 -5.89 16.16 -15.69
C ALA A 77 -6.65 16.47 -16.99
N LEU A 78 -7.56 17.45 -16.98
CA LEU A 78 -8.30 17.87 -18.16
C LEU A 78 -7.39 18.53 -19.20
N LEU A 79 -6.48 19.41 -18.76
CA LEU A 79 -5.50 20.05 -19.65
C LEU A 79 -4.54 19.03 -20.27
N LEU A 80 -4.08 18.04 -19.50
CA LEU A 80 -3.26 16.93 -20.00
C LEU A 80 -4.00 16.08 -21.02
N GLY A 81 -5.26 15.73 -20.74
CA GLY A 81 -6.10 15.01 -21.71
C GLY A 81 -6.31 15.80 -23.00
N ALA A 82 -6.58 17.11 -22.91
CA ALA A 82 -6.75 17.98 -24.07
C ALA A 82 -5.45 18.10 -24.89
N ALA A 83 -4.31 18.25 -24.24
CA ALA A 83 -3.00 18.32 -24.89
C ALA A 83 -2.65 17.02 -25.62
N GLN A 84 -2.99 15.86 -25.06
CA GLN A 84 -2.78 14.56 -25.71
C GLN A 84 -3.67 14.40 -26.95
N VAL A 85 -4.96 14.75 -26.86
CA VAL A 85 -5.87 14.71 -28.02
C VAL A 85 -5.36 15.62 -29.13
N ALA A 86 -4.85 16.81 -28.79
CA ALA A 86 -4.25 17.72 -29.75
C ALA A 86 -2.97 17.15 -30.39
N ALA A 87 -2.11 16.49 -29.62
CA ALA A 87 -0.89 15.85 -30.14
C ALA A 87 -1.20 14.65 -31.04
N VAL A 88 -2.16 13.81 -30.66
CA VAL A 88 -2.63 12.68 -31.50
C VAL A 88 -3.28 13.21 -32.77
N ALA A 89 -4.14 14.22 -32.68
CA ALA A 89 -4.72 14.87 -33.85
C ALA A 89 -3.62 15.48 -34.75
N ALA A 90 -2.63 16.17 -34.18
CA ALA A 90 -1.51 16.71 -34.94
C ALA A 90 -0.67 15.62 -35.62
N PHE A 91 -0.46 14.47 -34.96
CA PHE A 91 0.25 13.32 -35.54
C PHE A 91 -0.51 12.73 -36.74
N PHE A 92 -1.83 12.58 -36.63
CA PHE A 92 -2.68 12.08 -37.73
C PHE A 92 -2.94 13.12 -38.82
N LEU A 93 -2.86 14.42 -38.49
CA LEU A 93 -3.01 15.55 -39.41
C LEU A 93 -1.67 16.07 -39.96
N LEU A 94 -0.54 15.42 -39.66
CA LEU A 94 0.75 15.64 -40.33
C LEU A 94 0.91 14.62 -41.48
N PRO A 95 0.31 14.83 -42.67
CA PRO A 95 0.68 14.04 -43.83
C PRO A 95 2.04 14.54 -44.34
N GLY A 96 3.06 13.73 -44.11
CA GLY A 96 4.27 13.68 -44.95
C GLY A 96 5.31 14.78 -44.74
N SER A 97 6.49 14.38 -44.27
CA SER A 97 7.80 14.72 -44.88
C SER A 97 8.97 14.51 -43.92
N LEU A 98 9.24 13.28 -43.46
CA LEU A 98 10.57 12.92 -42.97
C LEU A 98 10.85 11.43 -43.19
N LEU A 99 11.10 11.06 -44.44
CA LEU A 99 11.98 9.93 -44.76
C LEU A 99 13.13 10.48 -45.59
N PRO A 100 14.36 10.60 -45.04
CA PRO A 100 15.54 10.77 -45.86
C PRO A 100 15.85 9.43 -46.54
N GLU A 101 15.57 9.41 -47.84
CA GLU A 101 16.12 8.49 -48.82
C GLU A 101 17.65 8.40 -48.63
N THR A 102 18.19 7.21 -48.39
CA THR A 102 19.63 6.96 -48.52
C THR A 102 19.83 5.87 -49.57
N ASP A 103 19.79 6.32 -50.82
CA ASP A 103 20.36 5.63 -51.96
C ASP A 103 21.88 5.59 -51.85
N PHE A 104 22.45 4.38 -51.76
CA PHE A 104 23.80 4.11 -52.24
C PHE A 104 23.79 2.84 -53.07
N LEU A 105 23.64 3.02 -54.39
CA LEU A 105 23.92 2.01 -55.40
C LEU A 105 25.43 1.88 -55.62
N SER A 106 25.94 0.66 -55.50
CA SER A 106 27.10 0.03 -56.18
C SER A 106 27.72 -0.96 -55.18
N GLY A 107 27.82 -2.27 -55.41
CA GLY A 107 27.90 -3.06 -56.63
C GLY A 107 28.85 -4.21 -56.28
N GLY A 108 28.52 -5.45 -56.63
CA GLY A 108 29.46 -6.57 -56.49
C GLY A 108 28.87 -7.82 -55.85
N SER A 109 28.33 -8.68 -56.71
CA SER A 109 28.04 -10.09 -56.45
C SER A 109 29.25 -10.84 -55.89
N THR A 110 29.06 -11.66 -54.84
CA THR A 110 29.58 -13.03 -54.65
C THR A 110 29.22 -13.52 -53.24
N PRO A 111 28.62 -14.71 -53.06
CA PRO A 111 28.44 -15.32 -51.73
C PRO A 111 29.60 -16.28 -51.38
N PRO A 112 30.21 -16.17 -50.20
CA PRO A 112 30.96 -17.27 -49.58
C PRO A 112 30.21 -17.92 -48.39
N PRO A 113 30.55 -19.18 -48.02
CA PRO A 113 29.69 -20.11 -47.26
C PRO A 113 29.53 -19.79 -45.77
N PRO A 114 28.56 -20.44 -45.07
CA PRO A 114 28.26 -20.16 -43.66
C PRO A 114 29.39 -20.58 -42.72
N SER A 115 30.00 -19.62 -42.04
CA SER A 115 30.88 -19.86 -40.89
C SER A 115 30.02 -20.21 -39.66
N THR A 116 30.14 -21.45 -39.20
CA THR A 116 29.57 -21.94 -37.95
C THR A 116 30.33 -21.31 -36.79
N VAL A 117 29.67 -20.47 -35.99
CA VAL A 117 30.25 -19.94 -34.74
C VAL A 117 30.15 -21.04 -33.68
N VAL A 118 31.28 -21.65 -33.34
CA VAL A 118 31.41 -22.50 -32.14
C VAL A 118 31.45 -21.57 -30.93
N VAL A 119 30.38 -21.52 -30.16
CA VAL A 119 30.36 -20.84 -28.86
C VAL A 119 31.11 -21.72 -27.86
N THR A 120 32.35 -21.36 -27.56
CA THR A 120 33.09 -21.92 -26.42
C THR A 120 32.49 -21.39 -25.13
N SER A 121 31.63 -22.16 -24.49
CA SER A 121 31.15 -21.90 -23.12
C SER A 121 32.30 -22.12 -22.14
N VAL A 122 32.78 -21.03 -21.53
CA VAL A 122 33.71 -21.10 -20.39
C VAL A 122 32.88 -21.52 -19.16
N VAL A 123 33.07 -22.77 -18.71
CA VAL A 123 32.46 -23.26 -17.47
C VAL A 123 33.24 -22.65 -16.30
N THR A 124 32.66 -21.62 -15.67
CA THR A 124 33.09 -21.16 -14.36
C THR A 124 32.71 -22.23 -13.33
N ALA A 125 33.71 -22.82 -12.67
CA ALA A 125 33.52 -23.81 -11.61
C ALA A 125 32.71 -23.21 -10.46
N THR A 126 31.58 -23.83 -10.14
CA THR A 126 30.74 -23.52 -8.98
C THR A 126 31.37 -24.14 -7.73
N PRO A 127 31.46 -23.43 -6.59
CA PRO A 127 31.86 -24.07 -5.34
C PRO A 127 30.78 -25.07 -4.89
N THR A 128 31.22 -26.28 -4.54
CA THR A 128 30.42 -27.37 -4.01
C THR A 128 29.53 -26.89 -2.85
N ALA A 129 28.21 -26.85 -3.09
CA ALA A 129 27.23 -26.65 -2.03
C ALA A 129 27.19 -27.89 -1.13
N ALA A 130 27.36 -27.67 0.18
CA ALA A 130 27.08 -28.68 1.19
C ALA A 130 25.59 -29.08 1.15
N PRO A 131 25.22 -30.32 1.56
CA PRO A 131 23.83 -30.78 1.55
C PRO A 131 22.91 -29.80 2.30
N PRO A 132 21.68 -29.55 1.82
CA PRO A 132 20.72 -28.73 2.57
C PRO A 132 20.48 -29.37 3.94
N ALA A 133 20.76 -28.62 5.01
CA ALA A 133 20.30 -28.99 6.34
C ALA A 133 18.76 -29.09 6.28
N ALA A 134 18.21 -30.16 6.84
CA ALA A 134 16.77 -30.35 6.94
C ALA A 134 16.13 -29.10 7.56
N PRO A 135 15.00 -28.60 7.02
CA PRO A 135 14.30 -27.47 7.64
C PRO A 135 13.94 -27.85 9.07
N ALA A 136 14.38 -27.03 10.02
CA ALA A 136 13.95 -27.14 11.41
C ALA A 136 12.41 -27.09 11.46
N PRO A 137 11.77 -27.84 12.38
CA PRO A 137 10.31 -27.81 12.50
C PRO A 137 9.87 -26.37 12.75
N THR A 138 9.14 -25.78 11.80
CA THR A 138 8.44 -24.52 11.99
C THR A 138 7.49 -24.72 13.17
N ALA A 139 7.76 -24.05 14.29
CA ALA A 139 6.84 -24.03 15.42
C ALA A 139 5.45 -23.66 14.90
N ALA A 140 4.44 -24.47 15.21
CA ALA A 140 3.09 -24.24 14.75
C ALA A 140 2.61 -22.89 15.32
N VAL A 141 2.27 -21.95 14.43
CA VAL A 141 1.73 -20.65 14.83
C VAL A 141 0.36 -20.88 15.47
N PRO A 142 0.11 -20.38 16.70
CA PRO A 142 -1.14 -20.64 17.40
C PRO A 142 -2.31 -19.99 16.66
N THR A 143 -3.43 -20.73 16.56
CA THR A 143 -4.69 -20.14 16.10
C THR A 143 -5.34 -19.40 17.25
N VAL A 144 -5.60 -18.10 17.08
CA VAL A 144 -6.09 -17.20 18.14
C VAL A 144 -7.26 -16.37 17.67
N ARG A 145 -8.09 -15.92 18.61
CA ARG A 145 -9.26 -15.08 18.30
C ARG A 145 -8.95 -13.61 18.55
N LYS A 146 -9.30 -12.75 17.60
CA LYS A 146 -9.22 -11.29 17.77
C LYS A 146 -10.01 -10.84 19.01
N GLY A 147 -9.40 -10.00 19.84
CA GLY A 147 -9.95 -9.49 21.10
C GLY A 147 -9.89 -10.48 22.27
N ALA A 148 -9.37 -11.70 22.08
CA ALA A 148 -9.06 -12.57 23.20
C ALA A 148 -7.88 -12.02 24.01
N SER A 149 -7.89 -12.24 25.32
CA SER A 149 -6.77 -11.89 26.19
C SER A 149 -5.57 -12.79 25.90
N CYS A 150 -4.37 -12.25 26.09
CA CYS A 150 -3.11 -12.99 26.12
C CYS A 150 -2.33 -12.68 27.40
N ASP A 151 -1.31 -13.50 27.67
CA ASP A 151 -0.45 -13.32 28.83
C ASP A 151 0.62 -12.24 28.59
N ALA A 152 1.17 -11.69 29.67
CA ALA A 152 2.25 -10.70 29.58
C ALA A 152 3.51 -11.26 28.89
N ASP A 153 3.74 -12.56 29.04
CA ASP A 153 4.86 -13.25 28.39
C ASP A 153 4.65 -13.39 26.88
N ASP A 154 3.43 -13.26 26.38
CA ASP A 154 3.07 -13.39 24.97
C ASP A 154 3.07 -12.05 24.22
N VAL A 155 3.47 -10.95 24.86
CA VAL A 155 3.46 -9.63 24.20
C VAL A 155 4.37 -9.63 22.96
N GLY A 156 3.84 -9.13 21.86
CA GLY A 156 4.47 -9.19 20.54
C GLY A 156 4.42 -10.57 19.87
N ALA A 157 3.88 -11.60 20.51
CA ALA A 157 3.71 -12.91 19.87
C ALA A 157 2.76 -12.81 18.67
N ILE A 158 3.01 -13.67 17.68
CA ILE A 158 2.24 -13.67 16.44
C ILE A 158 1.36 -14.91 16.37
N GLY A 159 0.06 -14.69 16.20
CA GLY A 159 -0.94 -15.73 16.01
C GLY A 159 -1.64 -15.61 14.66
N THR A 160 -2.40 -16.63 14.32
CA THR A 160 -3.24 -16.65 13.11
C THR A 160 -4.71 -16.71 13.50
N ALA A 161 -5.53 -15.81 12.96
CA ALA A 161 -6.96 -15.82 13.13
C ALA A 161 -7.63 -16.97 12.36
N GLU A 162 -8.87 -17.31 12.70
CA GLU A 162 -9.66 -18.33 12.00
C GLU A 162 -9.86 -18.02 10.50
N ASP A 163 -9.81 -16.74 10.13
CA ASP A 163 -9.89 -16.25 8.75
C ASP A 163 -8.53 -16.20 8.03
N GLY A 164 -7.45 -16.62 8.69
CA GLY A 164 -6.08 -16.57 8.18
C GLY A 164 -5.36 -15.24 8.39
N GLY A 165 -6.00 -14.25 9.02
CA GLY A 165 -5.37 -12.97 9.36
C GLY A 165 -4.25 -13.13 10.38
N THR A 166 -3.20 -12.32 10.30
CA THR A 166 -2.16 -12.29 11.34
C THR A 166 -2.60 -11.41 12.51
N LEU A 167 -2.55 -11.94 13.72
CA LEU A 167 -2.87 -11.23 14.95
C LEU A 167 -1.61 -11.08 15.81
N LEU A 168 -1.54 -9.97 16.55
CA LEU A 168 -0.47 -9.68 17.51
C LEU A 168 -1.05 -9.56 18.91
N CYS A 169 -0.37 -10.13 19.90
CA CYS A 169 -0.69 -9.84 21.29
C CYS A 169 -0.08 -8.48 21.67
N LEU A 170 -0.93 -7.45 21.82
CA LEU A 170 -0.49 -6.10 22.15
C LEU A 170 -1.06 -5.65 23.49
N GLU A 171 -0.35 -4.73 24.12
CA GLU A 171 -0.86 -4.01 25.28
C GLU A 171 -2.09 -3.17 24.90
N THR A 172 -3.12 -3.24 25.73
CA THR A 172 -4.38 -2.55 25.51
C THR A 172 -4.34 -1.20 26.21
N SER A 173 -4.51 -0.11 25.46
CA SER A 173 -4.63 1.23 26.03
C SER A 173 -5.99 1.40 26.72
N GLY A 174 -6.01 1.49 28.06
CA GLY A 174 -7.25 1.68 28.82
C GLY A 174 -7.08 1.54 30.34
N ALA A 175 -8.09 1.99 31.11
CA ALA A 175 -8.03 2.12 32.57
C ALA A 175 -7.83 0.80 33.36
N ARG A 176 -7.93 -0.37 32.72
CA ARG A 176 -7.70 -1.68 33.36
C ARG A 176 -6.38 -2.34 32.96
N GLY A 177 -5.64 -1.78 31.99
CA GLY A 177 -4.45 -2.41 31.41
C GLY A 177 -4.73 -3.83 30.89
N GLY A 178 -3.71 -4.49 30.36
CA GLY A 178 -3.77 -5.90 29.95
C GLY A 178 -3.47 -6.10 28.47
N TYR A 179 -3.42 -7.36 28.05
CA TYR A 179 -2.95 -7.73 26.72
C TYR A 179 -4.04 -8.44 25.94
N GLN A 180 -4.16 -8.11 24.66
CA GLN A 180 -5.16 -8.70 23.78
C GLN A 180 -4.61 -8.96 22.38
N TRP A 181 -5.17 -9.97 21.74
CA TRP A 181 -4.92 -10.25 20.33
C TRP A 181 -5.59 -9.21 19.43
N SER A 182 -4.80 -8.36 18.78
CA SER A 182 -5.25 -7.31 17.87
C SER A 182 -4.81 -7.59 16.44
N GLY A 183 -5.41 -6.89 15.46
CA GLY A 183 -5.11 -7.04 14.04
C GLY A 183 -6.34 -6.92 13.14
N PRO A 184 -6.24 -7.27 11.84
CA PRO A 184 -5.11 -7.94 11.20
C PRO A 184 -3.88 -7.04 10.98
N TYR A 185 -2.68 -7.60 11.11
CA TYR A 185 -1.41 -6.94 10.82
C TYR A 185 -0.67 -7.58 9.66
N HIS A 186 0.24 -6.83 9.03
CA HIS A 186 1.18 -7.37 8.05
C HIS A 186 2.59 -7.43 8.66
N VAL A 187 3.00 -8.63 9.04
CA VAL A 187 4.34 -8.89 9.57
C VAL A 187 5.17 -9.57 8.48
N GLY A 188 6.31 -8.98 8.14
CA GLY A 188 7.25 -9.57 7.19
C GLY A 188 7.72 -10.95 7.64
N THR A 189 8.05 -11.82 6.70
CA THR A 189 8.53 -13.19 6.99
C THR A 189 10.03 -13.27 7.31
N GLY A 190 10.75 -12.14 7.20
CA GLY A 190 12.16 -12.07 7.53
C GLY A 190 12.41 -12.28 9.02
N LEU A 191 13.46 -13.05 9.33
CA LEU A 191 13.92 -13.28 10.69
C LEU A 191 15.01 -12.26 11.03
N PHE A 192 14.81 -11.51 12.12
CA PHE A 192 15.73 -10.48 12.61
C PHE A 192 15.80 -10.53 14.14
N GLU A 193 16.84 -9.90 14.70
CA GLU A 193 17.02 -9.79 16.15
C GLU A 193 16.68 -8.37 16.65
N PRO A 194 16.05 -8.24 17.83
CA PRO A 194 15.79 -6.94 18.43
C PRO A 194 17.09 -6.19 18.74
N GLY A 195 17.10 -4.88 18.51
CA GLY A 195 18.25 -4.00 18.69
C GLY A 195 19.24 -3.98 17.52
N GLU A 196 19.14 -4.89 16.55
CA GLU A 196 19.94 -4.81 15.34
C GLU A 196 19.53 -3.62 14.45
N ARG A 197 20.46 -3.16 13.60
CA ARG A 197 20.14 -2.13 12.61
C ARG A 197 19.16 -2.67 11.57
N CYS A 198 18.18 -1.86 11.23
CA CYS A 198 17.19 -2.18 10.21
C CYS A 198 17.18 -1.12 9.11
N ASP A 199 16.70 -1.49 7.93
CA ASP A 199 16.46 -0.58 6.82
C ASP A 199 14.97 -0.65 6.43
N PRO A 200 14.17 0.39 6.72
CA PRO A 200 12.74 0.42 6.45
C PRO A 200 12.40 0.52 4.96
N SER A 201 13.39 0.77 4.09
CA SER A 201 13.22 0.67 2.65
C SER A 201 13.21 -0.79 2.16
N ILE A 202 13.87 -1.69 2.90
CA ILE A 202 13.93 -3.13 2.62
C ILE A 202 12.82 -3.88 3.37
N ALA A 203 12.72 -3.66 4.68
CA ALA A 203 11.72 -4.30 5.54
C ALA A 203 11.31 -3.38 6.69
N ARG A 204 9.99 -3.13 6.82
CA ARG A 204 9.43 -2.32 7.92
C ARG A 204 9.01 -3.14 9.13
N THR A 205 8.66 -4.40 8.90
CA THR A 205 8.24 -5.35 9.92
C THR A 205 8.94 -6.68 9.69
N GLY A 206 9.14 -7.43 10.76
CA GLY A 206 9.83 -8.72 10.73
C GLY A 206 9.46 -9.58 11.91
N ARG A 207 10.18 -10.68 12.09
CA ARG A 207 9.93 -11.66 13.15
C ARG A 207 11.21 -12.06 13.85
N THR A 208 11.14 -12.40 15.13
CA THR A 208 12.23 -13.11 15.82
C THR A 208 12.14 -14.63 15.56
N ALA A 209 13.19 -15.37 15.95
CA ALA A 209 13.18 -16.83 15.89
C ALA A 209 12.07 -17.46 16.76
N GLU A 210 11.68 -16.77 17.83
CA GLU A 210 10.61 -17.12 18.76
C GLU A 210 9.22 -16.72 18.24
N ASN A 211 9.12 -16.25 16.99
CA ASN A 211 7.87 -15.84 16.37
C ASN A 211 7.20 -14.63 17.09
N ARG A 212 8.03 -13.68 17.55
CA ARG A 212 7.58 -12.34 17.99
C ARG A 212 7.70 -11.33 16.86
N ALA A 213 6.82 -10.33 16.83
CA ALA A 213 6.83 -9.28 15.82
C ALA A 213 7.84 -8.20 16.16
N LEU A 214 8.59 -7.81 15.13
CA LEU A 214 9.51 -6.68 15.16
C LEU A 214 9.03 -5.58 14.21
N VAL A 215 9.27 -4.34 14.60
CA VAL A 215 9.07 -3.16 13.77
C VAL A 215 10.41 -2.41 13.64
N CYS A 216 10.69 -1.90 12.45
CA CYS A 216 11.87 -1.10 12.19
C CYS A 216 11.57 0.36 12.56
N GLU A 217 12.10 0.81 13.69
CA GLU A 217 11.86 2.16 14.20
C GLU A 217 13.09 3.05 14.05
N SER A 218 12.87 4.33 13.74
CA SER A 218 13.91 5.34 13.71
C SER A 218 14.12 5.92 15.11
N GLY A 219 15.29 5.66 15.71
CA GLY A 219 15.72 6.24 16.97
C GLY A 219 16.84 7.28 16.80
N THR A 220 17.30 7.85 17.92
CA THR A 220 18.40 8.83 17.97
C THR A 220 19.75 8.28 17.50
N GLY A 221 19.92 6.96 17.43
CA GLY A 221 21.13 6.26 16.97
C GLY A 221 21.04 5.65 15.56
N GLY A 222 19.96 5.92 14.82
CA GLY A 222 19.64 5.29 13.55
C GLY A 222 18.39 4.41 13.63
N GLN A 223 18.17 3.59 12.60
CA GLN A 223 17.03 2.70 12.52
C GLN A 223 17.38 1.33 13.10
N THR A 224 16.58 0.85 14.05
CA THR A 224 16.79 -0.43 14.72
C THR A 224 15.50 -1.24 14.83
N TRP A 225 15.63 -2.56 14.83
CA TRP A 225 14.52 -3.46 15.10
C TRP A 225 14.10 -3.34 16.57
N THR A 226 12.83 -3.07 16.82
CA THR A 226 12.23 -3.03 18.15
C THR A 226 11.05 -4.00 18.23
N GLU A 227 10.83 -4.56 19.42
CA GLU A 227 9.70 -5.45 19.65
C GLU A 227 8.38 -4.69 19.55
N TRP A 228 7.42 -5.27 18.83
CA TRP A 228 6.13 -4.64 18.63
C TRP A 228 5.18 -5.00 19.78
N THR A 229 5.09 -4.13 20.79
CA THR A 229 4.34 -4.39 22.03
C THR A 229 3.06 -3.56 22.18
N SER A 230 2.86 -2.50 21.39
CA SER A 230 1.71 -1.59 21.46
C SER A 230 1.23 -1.09 20.09
#